data_AF-A0A933C010-F1
#
_entry.id   AF-A0A933C010-F1
#
_cell.length_a   1.000
_cell.length_b   1.000
_cell.length_c   1.000
_cell.angle_alpha   90.00
_cell.angle_beta   90.00
_cell.angle_gamma   90.00
#
_symmetry.space_group_name_H-M   'P 1'
#
loop_
_entity.id
_entity.type
_entity.pdbx_description
1 polymer ?
#
loop_
_entity_poly.entity_id
_entity_poly.type
_entity_poly.pdbx_seq_one_letter_code
_entity_poly.pdbx_strand_id
1 'polypeptide(L)' 'MLNTRTWPLSDVHATAVIDPSAELGADVVVGPYTVLGPNVVVGEGSVIGPHVLIERDTSIGERCHIHKG' A
#
# COMPACT_ATOMS: atom_id res chain seq x y z
N MET A 1 -14.25 16.95 10.29
CA MET A 1 -13.23 17.00 11.36
C MET A 1 -12.10 16.06 10.95
N LEU A 2 -10.88 16.60 10.90
CA LEU A 2 -9.57 16.00 10.58
C LEU A 2 -9.43 15.18 9.29
N ASN A 3 -9.20 15.88 8.18
CA ASN A 3 -8.61 15.35 6.95
C ASN A 3 -7.10 15.21 7.13
N THR A 4 -6.61 14.05 7.58
CA THR A 4 -5.16 13.75 7.71
C THR A 4 -4.58 13.23 6.40
N ARG A 5 -4.76 13.98 5.30
CA ARG A 5 -4.09 13.71 4.03
C ARG A 5 -2.84 14.58 3.92
N THR A 6 -1.72 14.11 4.44
CA THR A 6 -0.40 14.65 4.06
C THR A 6 0.63 13.52 4.04
N TRP A 7 0.46 12.58 3.12
CA TRP A 7 1.62 11.92 2.52
C TRP A 7 1.95 12.70 1.25
N PRO A 8 3.20 13.20 1.10
CA PRO A 8 3.57 13.96 -0.07
C PRO A 8 3.64 13.03 -1.29
N LEU A 9 3.23 13.59 -2.43
CA LEU A 9 3.03 12.93 -3.73
C LEU A 9 4.14 11.92 -4.10
N SER A 10 3.70 10.74 -4.57
CA SER A 10 4.39 9.45 -4.76
C SER A 10 4.49 8.62 -3.47
N ASP A 11 3.50 7.74 -3.31
CA ASP A 11 2.83 7.56 -2.01
C ASP A 11 3.27 6.27 -1.28
N VAL A 12 4.53 5.86 -1.48
CA VAL A 12 5.17 4.77 -0.71
C VAL A 12 6.06 5.37 0.36
N HIS A 13 5.74 5.12 1.62
CA HIS A 13 6.58 5.59 2.72
C HIS A 13 7.99 4.97 2.64
N ALA A 14 9.03 5.75 2.94
CA ALA A 14 10.44 5.32 2.84
C ALA A 14 10.81 4.10 3.70
N THR A 15 9.97 3.73 4.67
CA THR A 15 10.15 2.54 5.52
C THR A 15 9.33 1.34 5.08
N ALA A 16 8.50 1.47 4.05
CA ALA A 16 7.82 0.34 3.45
C ALA A 16 8.83 -0.55 2.73
N VAL A 17 8.64 -1.86 2.82
CA VAL A 17 9.44 -2.86 2.12
C VAL A 17 8.56 -3.47 1.05
N ILE A 18 8.91 -3.25 -0.20
CA ILE A 18 8.14 -3.70 -1.35
C ILE A 18 9.03 -4.64 -2.15
N ASP A 19 8.57 -5.87 -2.35
CA ASP A 19 9.25 -6.79 -3.25
C ASP A 19 9.30 -6.20 -4.68
N PRO A 20 10.43 -6.29 -5.41
CA PRO A 20 10.55 -5.74 -6.76
C PRO A 20 9.54 -6.28 -7.78
N SER A 21 8.92 -7.43 -7.52
CA SER A 21 7.87 -8.01 -8.37
C SER A 21 6.45 -7.52 -8.03
N ALA A 22 6.28 -6.70 -6.99
CA ALA A 22 4.99 -6.15 -6.64
C ALA A 22 4.57 -5.06 -7.64
N GLU A 23 3.29 -5.06 -8.00
CA GLU A 23 2.68 -4.11 -8.94
C GLU A 23 1.71 -3.20 -8.20
N LEU A 24 1.92 -1.88 -8.32
CA LEU A 24 1.06 -0.86 -7.73
C LEU A 24 0.36 -0.08 -8.83
N GLY A 25 -0.96 -0.01 -8.76
CA GLY A 25 -1.79 0.85 -9.61
C GLY A 25 -1.56 2.34 -9.35
N ALA A 26 -2.16 3.18 -10.20
CA ALA A 26 -2.10 4.63 -10.02
C ALA A 26 -2.69 5.06 -8.65
N ASP A 27 -2.17 6.13 -8.07
CA ASP A 27 -2.62 6.71 -6.80
C ASP A 27 -2.68 5.73 -5.60
N VAL A 28 -1.94 4.63 -5.65
CA VAL A 28 -1.79 3.72 -4.50
C VAL A 28 -0.94 4.35 -3.41
N VAL A 29 -1.42 4.22 -2.17
CA VAL A 29 -0.74 4.69 -0.95
C VAL A 29 -0.28 3.51 -0.11
N VAL A 30 0.98 3.54 0.31
CA VAL A 30 1.62 2.54 1.16
C VAL A 30 2.21 3.22 2.40
N GLY A 31 1.59 2.95 3.54
CA GLY A 31 1.97 3.50 4.84
C GLY A 31 3.30 2.96 5.38
N PRO A 32 3.83 3.59 6.45
CA PRO A 32 5.10 3.20 7.05
C PRO A 32 5.08 1.76 7.56
N TYR A 33 6.22 1.07 7.38
CA TYR A 33 6.46 -0.29 7.86
C TYR A 33 5.54 -1.36 7.25
N THR A 34 4.87 -1.05 6.15
CA THR A 34 4.14 -2.03 5.36
C THR A 34 5.10 -2.91 4.57
N VAL A 35 4.75 -4.19 4.44
CA VAL A 35 5.49 -5.17 3.66
C VAL A 35 4.59 -5.75 2.57
N LEU A 36 5.02 -5.61 1.32
CA LEU A 36 4.38 -6.25 0.15
C LEU A 36 5.30 -7.36 -0.36
N GLY A 37 4.83 -8.60 -0.32
CA GLY A 37 5.58 -9.77 -0.77
C GLY A 37 5.63 -9.94 -2.30
N PRO A 38 6.28 -11.00 -2.79
CA PRO A 38 6.41 -11.29 -4.22
C PRO A 38 5.07 -11.42 -4.96
N ASN A 39 4.98 -10.91 -6.19
CA ASN A 39 3.79 -10.96 -7.04
C ASN A 39 2.52 -10.35 -6.42
N VAL A 40 2.67 -9.46 -5.45
CA VAL A 40 1.53 -8.72 -4.89
C VAL A 40 1.05 -7.68 -5.90
N VAL A 41 -0.26 -7.61 -6.12
CA VAL A 41 -0.90 -6.62 -7.00
C VAL A 41 -1.83 -5.74 -6.17
N VAL A 42 -1.67 -4.43 -6.26
CA VAL A 42 -2.52 -3.45 -5.59
C VAL A 42 -3.22 -2.58 -6.62
N GLY A 43 -4.55 -2.65 -6.68
CA GLY A 43 -5.37 -1.87 -7.61
C GLY A 43 -5.35 -0.36 -7.35
N GLU A 44 -5.69 0.40 -8.39
CA GLU A 44 -5.70 1.87 -8.39
C GLU A 44 -6.44 2.49 -7.18
N GLY A 45 -5.86 3.55 -6.62
CA GLY A 45 -6.44 4.36 -5.55
C GLY A 45 -6.58 3.63 -4.21
N SER A 46 -6.01 2.44 -4.06
CA SER A 46 -6.01 1.69 -2.81
C SER A 46 -5.03 2.28 -1.80
N VAL A 47 -5.42 2.21 -0.52
CA VAL A 47 -4.63 2.69 0.61
C VAL A 47 -4.28 1.52 1.51
N ILE A 48 -2.99 1.24 1.61
CA ILE A 48 -2.42 0.26 2.52
C ILE A 48 -1.88 1.01 3.73
N GLY A 49 -2.57 0.85 4.87
CA GLY A 49 -2.21 1.51 6.13
C GLY A 49 -0.88 1.04 6.69
N PRO A 50 -0.39 1.67 7.77
CA PRO A 50 0.89 1.34 8.39
C PRO A 50 0.88 -0.06 9.03
N HIS A 51 2.03 -0.73 9.03
CA HIS A 51 2.23 -2.07 9.61
C HIS A 51 1.36 -3.19 9.00
N VAL A 52 0.95 -3.04 7.74
CA VAL A 52 0.25 -4.11 7.01
C VAL A 52 1.26 -5.09 6.41
N LEU A 53 0.98 -6.39 6.48
CA LEU A 53 1.69 -7.43 5.74
C LEU A 53 0.75 -8.02 4.68
N ILE A 54 1.15 -7.96 3.41
CA ILE A 54 0.49 -8.67 2.32
C ILE A 54 1.47 -9.70 1.78
N GLU A 55 1.13 -10.98 1.94
CA GLU A 55 1.99 -12.08 1.50
C GLU A 55 1.92 -12.29 -0.01
N ARG A 56 2.84 -13.13 -0.50
CA ARG A 56 3.01 -13.43 -1.92
C ARG A 56 1.72 -13.83 -2.63
N ASP A 57 1.69 -13.60 -3.94
CA ASP A 57 0.62 -14.05 -4.85
C ASP A 57 -0.79 -13.57 -4.42
N THR A 58 -0.87 -12.35 -3.89
CA THR A 58 -2.12 -11.74 -3.41
C THR A 58 -2.50 -10.54 -4.28
N SER A 59 -3.77 -10.46 -4.68
CA SER A 59 -4.32 -9.30 -5.41
C SER A 59 -5.34 -8.53 -4.57
N ILE A 60 -5.14 -7.22 -4.48
CA ILE A 60 -6.07 -6.27 -3.87
C ILE A 60 -6.73 -5.47 -4.99
N GLY A 61 -8.05 -5.37 -4.94
CA GLY A 61 -8.82 -4.59 -5.91
C GLY A 61 -8.56 -3.08 -5.83
N GLU A 62 -9.27 -2.32 -6.65
CA GLU A 62 -9.21 -0.86 -6.64
C GLU A 62 -9.91 -0.26 -5.41
N ARG A 63 -9.45 0.92 -4.98
CA ARG A 63 -10.08 1.76 -3.95
C ARG A 63 -10.36 1.02 -2.63
N CYS A 64 -9.49 0.07 -2.28
CA CYS A 64 -9.53 -0.66 -1.04
C CYS A 64 -8.79 0.09 0.07
N HIS A 65 -9.24 -0.05 1.32
CA HIS A 65 -8.60 0.56 2.48
C HIS A 65 -8.25 -0.54 3.49
N ILE A 66 -6.97 -0.92 3.55
CA ILE A 66 -6.49 -1.96 4.46
C ILE A 66 -5.84 -1.31 5.68
N HIS A 67 -6.37 -1.58 6.86
CA HIS A 67 -5.84 -1.11 8.14
C HIS A 67 -5.25 -2.26 8.92
N LYS A 68 -4.28 -1.98 9.78
CA LYS A 68 -3.86 -2.92 10.82
C LYS A 68 -5.03 -3.22 11.78
N GLY A 69 -5.09 -4.45 12.27
CA GLY A 69 -5.94 -4.83 13.39
C GLY A 69 -5.46 -4.26 14.72
#